data_AF-A0AAW8M2D9-F1
#
_entry.id   AF-A0AAW8M2D9-F1
#
_cell.length_a   1.000
_cell.length_b   1.000
_cell.length_c   1.000
_cell.angle_alpha   90.00
_cell.angle_beta   90.00
_cell.angle_gamma   90.00
#
_symmetry.space_group_name_H-M   'P 1'
#
loop_
_entity.id
_entity.type
_entity.pdbx_description
1 polymer ?
#
loop_
_entity_poly.entity_id
_entity_poly.type
_entity_poly.pdbx_seq_one_letter_code
_entity_poly.pdbx_strand_id
1 'polypeptide(L)'
;MGSWDGLTDNEIEAQWPHARDGLGRNEWFFHSFDGERYDEMFARVRAVLSDLSNDIHAPTVVVCHGVTSRIMRGIHSGLSKNEMLNLEVPQNAAFRLLPAGMMERLS
;
A
#
# COMPACT_ATOMS: atom_id res chain seq x y z
N MET A 1 -5.47 9.06 4.63
CA MET A 1 -5.88 9.00 6.05
C MET A 1 -7.03 9.95 6.38
N GLY A 2 -7.39 10.91 5.52
CA GLY A 2 -8.49 11.84 5.80
C GLY A 2 -8.21 12.62 7.08
N SER A 3 -9.21 12.77 7.94
CA SER A 3 -9.11 13.40 9.25
C SER A 3 -8.14 12.71 10.22
N TRP A 4 -7.70 11.48 9.95
CA TRP A 4 -6.69 10.79 10.74
C TRP A 4 -5.25 11.14 10.32
N ASP A 5 -5.07 11.91 9.24
CA ASP A 5 -3.74 12.22 8.73
C ASP A 5 -2.94 13.11 9.69
N GLY A 6 -1.66 12.78 9.89
CA GLY A 6 -0.78 13.47 10.83
C GLY A 6 -1.01 13.17 12.31
N LEU A 7 -2.04 12.39 12.65
CA LEU A 7 -2.33 12.01 14.04
C LEU A 7 -1.61 10.73 14.44
N THR A 8 -1.26 10.66 15.72
CA THR A 8 -0.82 9.43 16.39
C THR A 8 -2.00 8.51 16.68
N ASP A 9 -1.71 7.23 16.95
CA ASP A 9 -2.73 6.26 17.35
C ASP A 9 -3.55 6.70 18.57
N ASN A 10 -2.92 7.38 19.53
CA ASN A 10 -3.59 7.88 20.74
C ASN A 10 -4.51 9.06 20.44
N GLU A 11 -4.11 9.96 19.54
CA GLU A 11 -4.93 11.12 19.15
C GLU A 11 -6.14 10.69 18.32
N ILE A 12 -5.98 9.66 17.48
CA ILE A 12 -7.11 9.06 16.75
C ILE A 12 -8.08 8.42 17.73
N GLU A 13 -7.60 7.64 18.70
CA GLU A 13 -8.48 7.00 19.69
C GLU A 13 -9.20 8.03 20.58
N ALA A 14 -8.53 9.13 20.94
CA ALA A 14 -9.13 10.19 21.75
C ALA A 14 -10.26 10.93 21.01
N GLN A 15 -10.12 11.13 19.68
CA GLN A 15 -11.11 11.85 18.87
C GLN A 15 -12.21 10.95 18.28
N TRP A 16 -11.88 9.69 17.99
CA TRP A 16 -12.80 8.68 17.46
C TRP A 16 -12.66 7.36 18.25
N PRO A 17 -13.16 7.31 19.50
CA PRO A 17 -13.08 6.11 20.33
C PRO A 17 -13.66 4.89 19.63
N HIS A 18 -12.97 3.75 19.72
CA HIS A 18 -13.39 2.45 19.16
C HIS A 18 -13.53 2.41 17.63
N ALA A 19 -13.16 3.47 16.90
CA ALA A 19 -13.35 3.52 15.45
C ALA A 19 -12.48 2.52 14.66
N ARG A 20 -11.49 1.90 15.32
CA ARG A 20 -10.60 0.89 14.74
C ARG A 20 -10.84 -0.51 15.30
N ASP A 21 -11.81 -0.67 16.20
CA ASP A 21 -12.07 -1.96 16.84
C ASP A 21 -12.51 -3.00 15.80
N GLY A 22 -11.89 -4.18 15.87
CA GLY A 22 -12.14 -5.28 14.93
C GLY A 22 -11.47 -5.12 13.55
N LEU A 23 -10.81 -3.99 13.25
CA LEU A 23 -10.08 -3.82 12.00
C LEU A 23 -8.71 -4.51 12.04
N GLY A 24 -8.29 -5.04 10.88
CA GLY A 24 -6.95 -5.60 10.73
C GLY A 24 -5.86 -4.54 10.95
N ARG A 25 -4.74 -4.95 11.56
CA ARG A 25 -3.57 -4.08 11.84
C ARG A 25 -3.05 -3.33 10.60
N ASN A 26 -3.18 -3.93 9.43
CA ASN A 26 -2.71 -3.35 8.16
C ASN A 26 -3.86 -2.83 7.28
N GLU A 27 -5.04 -2.61 7.85
CA GLU A 27 -6.24 -2.20 7.11
C GLU A 27 -6.89 -0.95 7.69
N TRP A 28 -6.76 -0.72 9.01
CA TRP A 28 -7.44 0.36 9.72
C TRP A 28 -7.28 1.74 9.05
N PHE A 29 -6.13 2.04 8.44
CA PHE A 29 -5.84 3.33 7.79
C PHE A 29 -6.72 3.63 6.55
N PHE A 30 -7.50 2.67 6.05
CA PHE A 30 -8.52 2.89 5.02
C PHE A 30 -9.91 3.22 5.57
N HIS A 31 -10.07 3.27 6.91
CA HIS A 31 -11.38 3.36 7.56
C HIS A 31 -11.73 4.74 8.12
N SER A 32 -10.81 5.71 8.07
CA SER A 32 -11.18 7.11 8.33
C SER A 32 -12.39 7.53 7.49
N PHE A 33 -13.37 8.22 8.08
CA PHE A 33 -14.68 8.47 7.46
C PHE A 33 -14.60 9.29 6.15
N ASP A 34 -13.59 10.14 6.03
CA ASP A 34 -13.28 11.00 4.88
C ASP A 34 -11.96 10.63 4.19
N GLY A 35 -11.39 9.46 4.53
CA GLY A 35 -10.18 8.94 3.92
C GLY A 35 -10.43 8.15 2.64
N GLU A 36 -9.37 8.03 1.83
CA GLU A 36 -9.32 7.12 0.67
C GLU A 36 -9.53 5.66 1.12
N ARG A 37 -10.39 4.94 0.41
CA ARG A 37 -10.68 3.53 0.63
C ARG A 37 -9.67 2.64 -0.09
N TYR A 38 -9.58 1.39 0.36
CA TYR A 38 -8.69 0.40 -0.25
C TYR A 38 -8.90 0.29 -1.77
N ASP A 39 -10.16 0.17 -2.23
CA ASP A 39 -10.46 -0.03 -3.65
C ASP A 39 -10.08 1.18 -4.51
N GLU A 40 -10.20 2.39 -3.97
CA GLU A 40 -9.79 3.63 -4.64
C GLU A 40 -8.27 3.68 -4.82
N MET A 41 -7.54 3.41 -3.73
CA MET A 41 -6.08 3.34 -3.76
C MET A 41 -5.60 2.21 -4.68
N PHE A 42 -6.25 1.04 -4.61
CA PHE A 42 -5.94 -0.12 -5.45
C PHE A 42 -6.11 0.22 -6.94
N ALA A 43 -7.24 0.82 -7.33
CA ALA A 43 -7.50 1.21 -8.70
C ALA A 43 -6.45 2.22 -9.21
N ARG A 44 -6.10 3.21 -8.39
CA ARG A 44 -5.09 4.23 -8.71
C ARG A 44 -3.69 3.63 -8.87
N VAL A 45 -3.27 2.74 -7.96
CA VAL A 45 -1.96 2.07 -8.06
C VAL A 45 -1.91 1.13 -9.27
N ARG A 46 -3.01 0.43 -9.56
CA ARG A 46 -3.10 -0.43 -10.76
C ARG A 46 -2.96 0.37 -12.04
N ALA A 47 -3.57 1.54 -12.13
CA ALA A 47 -3.43 2.43 -13.29
C ALA A 47 -1.97 2.85 -13.49
N VAL A 48 -1.30 3.30 -12.42
CA VAL A 48 0.14 3.65 -12.47
C VAL A 48 1.00 2.48 -12.93
N LEU A 49 0.77 1.26 -12.41
CA LEU A 49 1.55 0.10 -12.81
C LEU A 49 1.33 -0.27 -14.29
N SER A 50 0.10 -0.10 -14.79
CA SER A 50 -0.24 -0.29 -16.21
C SER A 50 0.50 0.71 -17.10
N ASP A 51 0.51 1.98 -16.71
CA ASP A 51 1.20 3.03 -17.47
C ASP A 51 2.71 2.79 -17.52
N LEU A 52 3.31 2.43 -16.37
CA LEU A 52 4.73 2.08 -16.29
C LEU A 52 5.10 0.85 -17.13
N SER A 53 4.19 -0.12 -17.26
CA SER A 53 4.42 -1.31 -18.07
C SER A 53 4.39 -1.03 -19.57
N ASN A 54 3.76 0.09 -19.98
CA ASN A 54 3.68 0.51 -21.38
C ASN A 54 4.91 1.31 -21.83
N ASP A 55 5.67 1.90 -20.90
CA ASP A 55 6.88 2.67 -21.19
C ASP A 55 8.15 1.81 -20.99
N ILE A 56 8.61 1.17 -22.08
CA ILE A 56 9.67 0.15 -22.03
C ILE A 56 11.10 0.71 -22.17
N HIS A 57 11.28 2.03 -22.17
CA HIS A 57 12.52 2.62 -22.67
C HIS A 57 13.69 2.62 -21.67
N ALA A 58 13.43 2.37 -20.37
CA ALA A 58 14.47 2.28 -19.34
C ALA A 58 13.98 1.55 -18.07
N PRO A 59 14.88 1.02 -17.22
CA PRO A 59 14.50 0.55 -15.89
C PRO A 59 13.93 1.70 -15.04
N THR A 60 12.72 1.51 -14.51
CA THR A 60 12.03 2.49 -13.66
C THR A 60 12.29 2.21 -12.18
N VAL A 61 12.67 3.23 -11.41
CA VAL A 61 12.72 3.20 -9.95
C VAL A 61 11.51 3.94 -9.39
N VAL A 62 10.68 3.25 -8.62
CA VAL A 62 9.50 3.84 -7.96
C VAL A 62 9.80 4.06 -6.48
N VAL A 63 9.81 5.32 -6.03
CA VAL A 63 9.91 5.70 -4.62
C VAL A 63 8.53 6.08 -4.12
N CYS A 64 8.02 5.37 -3.11
CA CYS A 64 6.68 5.57 -2.59
C CYS A 64 6.57 5.17 -1.11
N HIS A 65 5.42 5.43 -0.51
CA HIS A 65 5.13 5.02 0.87
C HIS A 65 4.85 3.51 0.98
N GLY A 66 4.97 2.97 2.20
CA GLY A 66 4.87 1.54 2.46
C GLY A 66 3.56 0.89 1.98
N VAL A 67 2.41 1.54 2.19
CA VAL A 67 1.11 1.02 1.74
C VAL A 67 1.03 0.97 0.20
N THR A 68 1.52 1.99 -0.48
CA THR A 68 1.61 2.01 -1.95
C THR A 68 2.50 0.87 -2.45
N SER A 69 3.65 0.65 -1.81
CA SER A 69 4.56 -0.45 -2.15
C SER A 69 3.92 -1.83 -1.93
N ARG A 70 3.13 -2.01 -0.86
CA ARG A 70 2.37 -3.24 -0.60
C ARG A 70 1.39 -3.54 -1.73
N ILE A 71 0.56 -2.55 -2.09
CA ILE A 71 -0.44 -2.71 -3.15
C ILE A 71 0.23 -2.94 -4.50
N MET A 72 1.28 -2.19 -4.83
CA MET A 72 2.00 -2.34 -6.10
C MET A 72 2.62 -3.73 -6.25
N ARG A 73 3.34 -4.22 -5.22
CA ARG A 73 3.90 -5.58 -5.19
C ARG A 73 2.82 -6.65 -5.22
N GLY A 74 1.73 -6.42 -4.48
CA GLY A 74 0.59 -7.30 -4.43
C GLY A 74 -0.11 -7.49 -5.78
N ILE A 75 -0.33 -6.40 -6.52
CA ILE A 75 -0.86 -6.43 -7.89
C ILE A 75 0.09 -7.18 -8.80
N HIS A 76 1.39 -6.83 -8.77
CA HIS A 76 2.42 -7.48 -9.60
C HIS A 76 2.45 -8.99 -9.41
N SER A 77 2.39 -9.47 -8.16
CA SER A 77 2.46 -10.89 -7.82
C SER A 77 1.11 -11.62 -7.78
N GLY A 78 0.01 -10.95 -8.13
CA GLY A 78 -1.33 -11.57 -8.16
C GLY A 78 -1.84 -12.04 -6.80
N LEU A 79 -1.43 -11.36 -5.71
CA LEU A 79 -1.82 -11.72 -4.34
C LEU A 79 -3.28 -11.34 -4.04
N SER A 80 -3.86 -11.91 -2.98
CA SER A 80 -5.13 -11.43 -2.40
C SER A 80 -4.91 -10.17 -1.56
N LYS A 81 -5.96 -9.34 -1.36
CA LYS A 81 -5.92 -8.14 -0.51
C LYS A 81 -5.23 -8.39 0.84
N ASN A 82 -5.60 -9.47 1.53
CA ASN A 82 -5.04 -9.79 2.84
C ASN A 82 -3.53 -10.11 2.76
N GLU A 83 -3.09 -10.84 1.73
CA GLU A 83 -1.66 -11.12 1.51
C GLU A 83 -0.90 -9.83 1.19
N MET A 84 -1.43 -8.97 0.31
CA MET A 84 -0.81 -7.69 -0.04
C MET A 84 -0.58 -6.81 1.19
N LEU A 85 -1.61 -6.65 2.02
CA LEU A 85 -1.56 -5.77 3.19
C LEU A 85 -0.61 -6.30 4.28
N ASN A 86 -0.27 -7.58 4.25
CA ASN A 86 0.70 -8.19 5.17
C ASN A 86 2.13 -8.24 4.64
N LEU A 87 2.40 -7.81 3.40
CA LEU A 87 3.77 -7.70 2.89
C LEU A 87 4.62 -6.78 3.78
N GLU A 88 5.90 -7.12 3.94
CA GLU A 88 6.85 -6.32 4.70
C GLU A 88 7.07 -4.94 4.08
N VAL A 89 7.34 -3.91 4.90
CA VAL A 89 7.62 -2.53 4.45
C VAL A 89 8.92 -2.01 5.08
N PRO A 90 10.07 -2.67 4.80
CA PRO A 90 11.37 -2.25 5.33
C PRO A 90 11.72 -0.83 4.85
N GLN A 91 12.31 -0.03 5.75
CA GLN A 91 12.77 1.32 5.44
C GLN A 91 14.17 1.33 4.80
N ASN A 92 14.83 0.18 4.73
CA ASN A 92 16.22 0.01 4.29
C ASN A 92 16.39 -1.06 3.19
N ALA A 93 15.33 -1.38 2.46
CA ALA A 93 15.38 -2.34 1.37
C ALA A 93 14.57 -1.85 0.17
N ALA A 94 14.92 -2.37 -1.01
CA ALA A 94 14.14 -2.21 -2.22
C ALA A 94 13.58 -3.57 -2.68
N PHE A 95 12.59 -3.54 -3.57
CA PHE A 95 12.06 -4.74 -4.20
C PHE A 95 12.17 -4.61 -5.71
N ARG A 96 12.85 -5.56 -6.33
CA ARG A 96 12.93 -5.68 -7.78
C ARG A 96 11.76 -6.54 -8.26
N LEU A 97 10.95 -5.99 -9.15
CA LEU A 97 9.86 -6.70 -9.80
C LEU A 97 10.40 -7.38 -11.06
N LEU A 98 10.19 -8.69 -11.14
CA LEU A 98 10.66 -9.55 -12.21
C LEU A 98 9.46 -10.10 -13.01
N PRO A 99 9.65 -10.59 -14.24
CA PRO A 99 8.56 -11.18 -15.04
C PRO A 99 7.79 -12.27 -14.30
N ALA A 100 6.56 -12.54 -14.77
CA ALA A 100 5.66 -13.56 -14.23
C ALA A 100 5.33 -13.39 -12.73
N GLY A 101 5.26 -12.14 -12.26
CA GLY A 101 4.87 -11.81 -10.87
C GLY A 101 5.94 -12.11 -9.83
N MET A 102 7.17 -12.43 -10.24
CA MET A 102 8.28 -12.69 -9.33
C MET A 102 8.79 -11.39 -8.68
N MET A 103 9.31 -11.51 -7.47
CA MET A 103 9.89 -10.40 -6.71
C MET A 103 11.20 -10.82 -6.04
N GLU A 104 12.16 -9.92 -6.01
CA GLU A 104 13.43 -10.07 -5.29
C GLU A 104 13.58 -8.91 -4.30
N ARG A 105 13.89 -9.22 -3.04
CA ARG A 105 14.24 -8.21 -2.03
C ARG A 105 15.71 -7.87 -2.17
N LEU A 106 16.01 -6.58 -2.28
CA LEU A 106 17.36 -6.02 -2.34
C LEU A 106 17.70 -5.39 -0.98
N SER A 107 18.40 -6.13 -0.13
CA SER A 107 19.02 -5.67 1.13
C SER A 107 19.84 -6.77 1.78
#